data_AF-A0A165L0Q0-F1
#
_entry.id   AF-A0A165L0Q0-F1
#
_cell.length_a   1.000
_cell.length_b   1.000
_cell.length_c   1.000
_cell.angle_alpha   90.00
_cell.angle_beta   90.00
_cell.angle_gamma   90.00
#
_symmetry.space_group_name_H-M   'P 1'
#
loop_
_entity.id
_entity.type
_entity.pdbx_description
1 polymer ?
#
loop_
_entity_poly.entity_id
_entity_poly.type
_entity_poly.pdbx_seq_one_letter_code
_entity_poly.pdbx_strand_id
1 'polypeptide(L)'
;MLSNLKRHSPQSFRPAVWVLLLISCIFNVLSVKHYRRGPVLDDSRYSYVDDDYPNELPLRLDTIEMDFEDTSVDGAYSQTGFDAWLEWHALDHFPRAHGFVKLGPDGRDFGVSMFHQIHCLSMIREAMVNGANDHAAHCLNFMRQAILCNADTTLEVTTETTHTCKDFTQVYDYIAENQRHWPKKSKAPSLNQTEDGHHGHDLR
;
A
#
# COMPACT_ATOMS: atom_id res chain seq x y z
N MET A 1 -19.75 -40.92 63.01
CA MET A 1 -19.21 -41.14 61.65
C MET A 1 -19.35 -39.88 60.79
N LEU A 2 -18.98 -38.69 61.30
CA LEU A 2 -18.96 -37.44 60.52
C LEU A 2 -17.98 -36.46 61.18
N SER A 3 -16.68 -36.69 61.01
CA SER A 3 -15.64 -35.70 61.31
C SER A 3 -14.78 -35.52 60.07
N ASN A 4 -14.45 -34.26 59.76
CA ASN A 4 -13.59 -33.77 58.67
C ASN A 4 -14.25 -33.31 57.36
N LEU A 5 -15.16 -32.33 57.44
CA LEU A 5 -15.29 -31.35 56.36
C LEU A 5 -14.62 -30.05 56.82
N LYS A 6 -13.31 -29.93 56.56
CA LYS A 6 -12.59 -28.65 56.67
C LYS A 6 -13.19 -27.70 55.64
N ARG A 7 -13.97 -26.72 56.11
CA ARG A 7 -14.44 -25.61 55.29
C ARG A 7 -13.23 -24.73 54.95
N HIS A 8 -12.59 -24.99 53.80
CA HIS A 8 -11.53 -24.12 53.31
C HIS A 8 -12.10 -22.71 53.10
N SER A 9 -11.52 -21.74 53.80
CA SER A 9 -11.93 -20.34 53.76
C SER A 9 -11.83 -19.78 52.33
N PRO A 10 -12.83 -19.02 51.84
CA PRO A 10 -12.80 -18.41 50.51
C PRO A 10 -11.65 -17.41 50.30
N GLN A 11 -10.90 -17.03 51.35
CA GLN A 11 -9.76 -16.11 51.26
C GLN A 11 -8.56 -16.68 50.48
N SER A 12 -8.30 -17.99 50.54
CA SER A 12 -7.18 -18.62 49.83
C SER A 12 -7.39 -18.71 48.32
N PHE A 13 -8.65 -18.61 47.86
CA PHE A 13 -9.00 -18.63 46.43
C PHE A 13 -8.84 -17.26 45.76
N ARG A 14 -8.86 -16.16 46.52
CA ARG A 14 -8.77 -14.80 45.98
C ARG A 14 -7.49 -14.55 45.17
N PRO A 15 -6.28 -14.87 45.65
CA PRO A 15 -5.06 -14.65 44.85
C PRO A 15 -5.03 -15.51 43.58
N ALA A 16 -5.50 -16.76 43.65
CA ALA A 16 -5.55 -17.64 42.49
C ALA A 16 -6.50 -17.12 41.39
N VAL A 17 -7.67 -16.60 41.78
CA VAL A 17 -8.62 -15.99 40.84
C VAL A 17 -8.02 -14.76 40.16
N TRP A 18 -7.32 -13.89 40.90
CA TRP A 18 -6.66 -12.71 40.32
C TRP A 18 -5.52 -13.10 39.38
N VAL A 19 -4.72 -14.12 39.71
CA VAL A 19 -3.65 -14.62 38.82
C VAL A 19 -4.22 -15.18 37.53
N LEU A 20 -5.28 -16.01 37.60
CA LEU A 20 -5.93 -16.55 36.41
C LEU A 20 -6.57 -15.46 35.54
N LEU A 21 -7.15 -14.43 36.16
CA LEU A 21 -7.71 -13.29 35.45
C LEU A 21 -6.61 -12.47 34.75
N LEU A 22 -5.48 -12.24 35.40
CA LEU A 22 -4.33 -11.58 34.79
C LEU A 22 -3.78 -12.38 33.59
N ILE A 23 -3.61 -13.69 33.75
CA ILE A 23 -3.17 -14.58 32.64
C ILE A 23 -4.17 -14.49 31.48
N SER A 24 -5.47 -14.57 31.76
CA SER A 24 -6.51 -14.45 30.75
C SER A 24 -6.49 -13.09 30.05
N CYS A 25 -6.36 -11.99 30.79
CA CYS A 25 -6.25 -10.66 30.21
C CYS A 25 -5.01 -10.53 29.32
N ILE A 26 -3.84 -11.01 29.77
CA ILE A 26 -2.61 -10.99 28.96
C ILE A 26 -2.80 -11.82 27.69
N PHE A 27 -3.33 -13.03 27.80
CA PHE A 27 -3.56 -13.91 26.65
C PHE A 27 -4.53 -13.27 25.64
N ASN A 28 -5.63 -12.67 26.10
CA ASN A 28 -6.58 -11.97 25.23
C ASN A 28 -5.95 -10.74 24.57
N VAL A 29 -5.18 -9.93 25.31
CA VAL A 29 -4.48 -8.76 24.76
C VAL A 29 -3.46 -9.19 23.70
N LEU A 30 -2.67 -10.23 23.98
CA LEU A 30 -1.71 -10.76 23.02
C LEU A 30 -2.39 -11.35 21.79
N SER A 31 -3.49 -12.07 21.96
CA SER A 31 -4.27 -12.66 20.87
C SER A 31 -4.91 -11.58 19.99
N VAL A 32 -5.51 -10.55 20.59
CA VAL A 32 -6.06 -9.40 19.85
C VAL A 32 -4.95 -8.64 19.13
N LYS A 33 -3.79 -8.44 19.77
CA LYS A 33 -2.64 -7.78 19.14
C LYS A 33 -2.07 -8.60 17.98
N HIS A 34 -2.01 -9.92 18.11
CA HIS A 34 -1.56 -10.81 17.05
C HIS A 34 -2.56 -10.85 15.89
N TYR A 35 -3.86 -10.96 16.18
CA TYR A 35 -4.92 -11.00 15.16
C TYR A 35 -5.09 -9.67 14.45
N ARG A 36 -5.04 -8.54 15.17
CA ARG A 36 -5.06 -7.19 14.57
C ARG A 36 -3.84 -6.91 13.72
N ARG A 37 -2.69 -7.52 14.06
CA ARG A 37 -1.50 -7.38 13.23
C ARG A 37 -1.53 -8.32 12.04
N GLY A 38 -2.07 -9.53 12.12
CA GLY A 38 -2.00 -10.48 11.02
C GLY A 38 -0.55 -10.85 10.64
N PRO A 39 -0.36 -11.92 9.86
CA PRO A 39 0.97 -12.27 9.37
C PRO A 39 1.38 -11.35 8.21
N VAL A 40 2.65 -10.91 8.20
CA VAL A 40 3.29 -10.43 6.96
C VAL A 40 3.43 -11.63 6.03
N LEU A 41 3.18 -11.44 4.73
CA LEU A 41 3.40 -12.48 3.74
C LEU A 41 4.85 -12.99 3.84
N ASP A 42 5.00 -14.29 4.08
CA ASP A 42 6.28 -14.97 4.02
C ASP A 42 6.60 -15.29 2.57
N ASP A 43 7.54 -14.52 2.00
CA ASP A 43 7.96 -14.64 0.62
C ASP A 43 9.20 -15.53 0.44
N SER A 44 9.75 -16.10 1.52
CA SER A 44 10.98 -16.91 1.49
C SER A 44 10.87 -18.18 0.63
N ARG A 45 9.65 -18.60 0.31
CA ARG A 45 9.34 -19.76 -0.53
C ARG A 45 9.40 -19.49 -2.03
N TYR A 46 9.43 -18.23 -2.46
CA TYR A 46 9.41 -17.85 -3.87
C TYR A 46 10.83 -17.62 -4.40
N SER A 47 11.10 -18.12 -5.61
CA SER A 47 12.37 -17.88 -6.30
C SER A 47 12.43 -16.52 -7.00
N TYR A 48 11.27 -15.91 -7.27
CA TYR A 48 11.11 -14.70 -8.09
C TYR A 48 11.53 -14.88 -9.57
N VAL A 49 11.66 -16.12 -10.03
CA VAL A 49 11.95 -16.48 -11.42
C VAL A 49 10.65 -16.83 -12.14
N ASP A 50 10.51 -16.38 -13.40
CA ASP A 50 9.33 -16.63 -14.24
C ASP A 50 8.01 -16.31 -13.53
N ASP A 51 7.16 -17.31 -13.29
CA ASP A 51 5.85 -17.17 -12.65
C ASP A 51 5.88 -17.45 -11.12
N ASP A 52 7.05 -17.72 -10.54
CA ASP A 52 7.19 -18.09 -9.12
C ASP A 52 7.46 -16.86 -8.24
N TYR A 53 6.43 -16.04 -8.05
CA TYR A 53 6.45 -14.84 -7.20
C TYR A 53 5.08 -14.60 -6.57
N PRO A 54 5.00 -13.85 -5.44
CA PRO A 54 3.71 -13.49 -4.86
C PRO A 54 3.03 -12.34 -5.61
N ASN A 55 1.70 -12.30 -5.58
CA ASN A 55 0.92 -11.22 -6.19
C ASN A 55 0.96 -9.89 -5.42
N GLU A 56 1.46 -9.89 -4.19
CA GLU A 56 1.53 -8.74 -3.30
C GLU A 56 2.94 -8.62 -2.70
N LEU A 57 3.32 -7.40 -2.34
CA LEU A 57 4.56 -7.18 -1.60
C LEU A 57 4.49 -7.87 -0.23
N PRO A 58 5.63 -8.33 0.33
CA PRO A 58 5.73 -8.82 1.71
C PRO A 58 5.66 -7.66 2.71
N LEU A 59 4.61 -6.83 2.58
CA LEU A 59 4.37 -5.65 3.36
C LEU A 59 2.96 -5.73 3.92
N ARG A 60 2.85 -5.41 5.20
CA ARG A 60 1.56 -5.24 5.85
C ARG A 60 1.27 -3.76 5.99
N LEU A 61 0.14 -3.33 5.46
CA LEU A 61 -0.33 -1.95 5.59
C LEU A 61 -1.27 -1.83 6.78
N ASP A 62 -0.96 -0.89 7.68
CA ASP A 62 -1.93 -0.49 8.70
C ASP A 62 -3.10 0.26 8.05
N THR A 63 -4.14 0.48 8.83
CA THR A 63 -5.31 1.25 8.42
C THR A 63 -5.19 2.66 8.99
N ILE A 64 -5.48 3.66 8.16
CA ILE A 64 -5.56 5.08 8.52
C ILE A 64 -6.92 5.62 8.12
N GLU A 65 -7.33 6.72 8.73
CA GLU A 65 -8.45 7.52 8.25
C GLU A 65 -7.89 8.65 7.38
N MET A 66 -8.55 8.93 6.26
CA MET A 66 -8.17 9.99 5.34
C MET A 66 -9.42 10.73 4.89
N ASP A 67 -9.42 12.05 5.04
CA ASP A 67 -10.48 12.92 4.54
C ASP A 67 -10.21 13.23 3.07
N PHE A 68 -11.23 13.08 2.22
CA PHE A 68 -11.10 13.41 0.81
C PHE A 68 -11.36 14.91 0.62
N GLU A 69 -10.34 15.61 0.12
CA GLU A 69 -10.37 17.06 -0.07
C GLU A 69 -11.11 17.44 -1.36
N ASP A 70 -12.12 18.31 -1.27
CA ASP A 70 -12.71 18.97 -2.43
C ASP A 70 -11.77 20.09 -2.90
N THR A 71 -10.94 19.78 -3.91
CA THR A 71 -9.96 20.72 -4.44
C THR A 71 -10.59 21.61 -5.50
N SER A 72 -10.68 22.91 -5.20
CA SER A 72 -11.09 23.94 -6.17
C SER A 72 -10.10 24.08 -7.34
N VAL A 73 -10.51 24.74 -8.42
CA VAL A 73 -9.71 24.91 -9.67
C VAL A 73 -8.31 25.51 -9.44
N ASP A 74 -8.13 26.29 -8.37
CA ASP A 74 -6.85 26.94 -7.99
C ASP A 74 -6.15 26.26 -6.79
N GLY A 75 -6.61 25.06 -6.39
CA GLY A 75 -6.05 24.28 -5.29
C GLY A 75 -4.85 23.40 -5.70
N ALA A 76 -4.29 22.70 -4.71
CA ALA A 76 -3.28 21.67 -4.94
C ALA A 76 -3.79 20.59 -5.92
N TYR A 77 -2.89 20.01 -6.70
CA TYR A 77 -3.16 19.02 -7.73
C TYR A 77 -4.11 19.50 -8.85
N SER A 78 -4.08 20.80 -9.17
CA SER A 78 -4.86 21.35 -10.30
C SER A 78 -4.54 20.66 -11.64
N GLN A 79 -5.43 20.82 -12.62
CA GLN A 79 -5.31 20.15 -13.93
C GLN A 79 -4.14 20.71 -14.74
N THR A 80 -3.83 22.00 -14.60
CA THR A 80 -2.83 22.70 -15.43
C THR A 80 -1.98 23.64 -14.59
N GLY A 81 -0.89 24.14 -15.17
CA GLY A 81 0.05 25.03 -14.49
C GLY A 81 1.32 24.34 -14.02
N PHE A 82 2.33 25.14 -13.70
CA PHE A 82 3.66 24.66 -13.30
C PHE A 82 3.64 24.02 -11.91
N ASP A 83 2.94 24.62 -10.95
CA ASP A 83 2.83 24.09 -9.59
C ASP A 83 2.10 22.73 -9.61
N ALA A 84 0.99 22.64 -10.33
CA ALA A 84 0.31 21.37 -10.59
C ALA A 84 1.26 20.32 -11.20
N TRP A 85 2.04 20.69 -12.23
CA TRP A 85 3.00 19.75 -12.82
C TRP A 85 4.00 19.23 -11.78
N LEU A 86 4.52 20.08 -10.90
CA LEU A 86 5.42 19.65 -9.82
C LEU A 86 4.75 18.71 -8.82
N GLU A 87 3.51 19.00 -8.42
CA GLU A 87 2.74 18.19 -7.47
C GLU A 87 2.45 16.80 -8.04
N TRP A 88 1.93 16.71 -9.26
CA TRP A 88 1.68 15.44 -9.95
C TRP A 88 2.97 14.66 -10.20
N HIS A 89 4.05 15.33 -10.60
CA HIS A 89 5.33 14.70 -10.81
C HIS A 89 5.94 14.15 -9.51
N ALA A 90 5.70 14.82 -8.37
CA ALA A 90 6.18 14.36 -7.08
C ALA A 90 5.53 13.03 -6.64
N LEU A 91 4.27 12.78 -7.01
CA LEU A 91 3.59 11.51 -6.71
C LEU A 91 4.16 10.34 -7.52
N ASP A 92 4.43 10.55 -8.81
CA ASP A 92 4.90 9.49 -9.71
C ASP A 92 6.42 9.27 -9.61
N HIS A 93 7.23 10.32 -9.45
CA HIS A 93 8.69 10.19 -9.54
C HIS A 93 9.36 9.65 -8.26
N PHE A 94 8.66 9.60 -7.12
CA PHE A 94 9.24 9.31 -5.82
C PHE A 94 9.64 7.83 -5.61
N PRO A 95 10.77 7.53 -4.92
CA PRO A 95 11.95 8.38 -4.80
C PRO A 95 12.80 8.32 -6.07
N ARG A 96 12.74 7.20 -6.80
CA ARG A 96 13.30 6.98 -8.14
C ARG A 96 12.44 5.97 -8.89
N ALA A 97 12.53 6.01 -10.21
CA ALA A 97 12.05 4.95 -11.11
C ALA A 97 10.57 4.56 -10.91
N HIS A 98 9.68 5.54 -10.74
CA HIS A 98 8.23 5.34 -10.81
C HIS A 98 7.68 4.23 -9.90
N GLY A 99 8.22 4.12 -8.67
CA GLY A 99 7.78 3.14 -7.68
C GLY A 99 8.14 1.68 -7.97
N PHE A 100 9.08 1.42 -8.87
CA PHE A 100 9.57 0.05 -9.11
C PHE A 100 10.40 -0.47 -7.92
N VAL A 101 10.35 -1.78 -7.71
CA VAL A 101 11.13 -2.51 -6.69
C VAL A 101 11.96 -3.62 -7.33
N LYS A 102 13.07 -3.99 -6.67
CA LYS A 102 13.91 -5.14 -7.01
C LYS A 102 13.71 -6.21 -5.96
N LEU A 103 13.16 -7.37 -6.37
CA LEU A 103 12.82 -8.47 -5.48
C LEU A 103 13.54 -9.76 -5.89
N GLY A 104 13.66 -10.67 -4.92
CA GLY A 104 14.32 -11.96 -5.09
C GLY A 104 15.86 -11.89 -5.12
N PRO A 105 16.52 -13.05 -5.16
CA PRO A 105 17.99 -13.15 -5.11
C PRO A 105 18.70 -12.42 -6.26
N ASP A 106 18.07 -12.40 -7.44
CA ASP A 106 18.63 -11.81 -8.67
C ASP A 106 18.21 -10.34 -8.89
N GLY A 107 17.38 -9.79 -8.00
CA GLY A 107 16.93 -8.39 -8.08
C GLY A 107 16.07 -8.09 -9.31
N ARG A 108 15.04 -8.92 -9.53
CA ARG A 108 14.05 -8.76 -10.61
C ARG A 108 13.20 -7.52 -10.37
N ASP A 109 12.95 -6.77 -11.44
CA ASP A 109 12.15 -5.55 -11.39
C ASP A 109 10.65 -5.87 -11.38
N PHE A 110 9.91 -5.22 -10.47
CA PHE A 110 8.45 -5.26 -10.39
C PHE A 110 7.90 -3.85 -10.23
N GLY A 111 6.81 -3.55 -10.95
CA GLY A 111 6.05 -2.32 -10.76
C GLY A 111 5.04 -2.50 -9.61
N VAL A 112 5.02 -1.58 -8.65
CA VAL A 112 4.03 -1.60 -7.57
C VAL A 112 2.71 -1.01 -8.08
N SER A 113 1.61 -1.76 -7.94
CA SER A 113 0.30 -1.38 -8.50
C SER A 113 -0.16 0.02 -8.08
N MET A 114 0.08 0.43 -6.83
CA MET A 114 -0.26 1.78 -6.35
C MET A 114 0.42 2.88 -7.20
N PHE A 115 1.71 2.72 -7.53
CA PHE A 115 2.43 3.68 -8.37
C PHE A 115 2.01 3.61 -9.84
N HIS A 116 1.66 2.42 -10.34
CA HIS A 116 1.08 2.32 -11.68
C HIS A 116 -0.27 3.05 -11.78
N GLN A 117 -1.09 3.03 -10.71
CA GLN A 117 -2.34 3.80 -10.65
C GLN A 117 -2.05 5.32 -10.66
N ILE A 118 -1.05 5.79 -9.90
CA ILE A 118 -0.61 7.19 -9.90
C ILE A 118 -0.11 7.61 -11.30
N HIS A 119 0.73 6.80 -11.93
CA HIS A 119 1.20 7.02 -13.30
C HIS A 119 0.03 7.13 -14.28
N CYS A 120 -0.90 6.18 -14.23
CA CYS A 120 -2.10 6.18 -15.07
C CYS A 120 -2.93 7.46 -14.88
N LEU A 121 -3.08 7.93 -13.64
CA LEU A 121 -3.80 9.17 -13.34
C LEU A 121 -3.11 10.39 -13.97
N SER A 122 -1.77 10.44 -13.95
CA SER A 122 -1.00 11.48 -14.65
C SER A 122 -1.20 11.43 -16.16
N MET A 123 -1.19 10.24 -16.78
CA MET A 123 -1.42 10.08 -18.22
C MET A 123 -2.83 10.53 -18.65
N ILE A 124 -3.85 10.22 -17.84
CA ILE A 124 -5.22 10.68 -18.08
C ILE A 124 -5.30 12.21 -17.98
N ARG A 125 -4.69 12.81 -16.95
CA ARG A 125 -4.62 14.26 -16.80
C ARG A 125 -3.97 14.92 -18.02
N GLU A 126 -2.84 14.42 -18.49
CA GLU A 126 -2.17 14.97 -19.67
C GLU A 126 -3.05 14.87 -20.93
N ALA A 127 -3.80 13.78 -21.08
CA ALA A 127 -4.74 13.62 -22.19
C ALA A 127 -5.95 14.58 -22.11
N MET A 128 -6.34 15.05 -20.92
CA MET A 128 -7.37 16.09 -20.78
C MET A 128 -6.90 17.44 -21.35
N VAL A 129 -5.59 17.71 -21.33
CA VAL A 129 -4.99 18.96 -21.83
C VAL A 129 -4.59 18.83 -23.30
N ASN A 130 -3.95 17.72 -23.68
CA ASN A 130 -3.32 17.54 -24.98
C ASN A 130 -4.17 16.73 -25.97
N GLY A 131 -5.29 16.15 -25.51
CA GLY A 131 -6.16 15.28 -26.30
C GLY A 131 -5.94 13.80 -26.01
N ALA A 132 -6.96 12.99 -26.33
CA ALA A 132 -6.96 11.56 -26.10
C ALA A 132 -5.86 10.84 -26.91
N ASN A 133 -5.27 9.81 -26.31
CA ASN A 133 -4.31 8.91 -26.94
C ASN A 133 -4.51 7.47 -26.42
N ASP A 134 -3.92 6.49 -27.11
CA ASP A 134 -4.09 5.07 -26.79
C ASP A 134 -3.57 4.72 -25.39
N HIS A 135 -2.51 5.38 -24.93
CA HIS A 135 -1.94 5.18 -23.60
C HIS A 135 -2.94 5.61 -22.52
N ALA A 136 -3.50 6.82 -22.65
CA ALA A 136 -4.52 7.32 -21.74
C ALA A 136 -5.81 6.47 -21.76
N ALA A 137 -6.17 5.89 -22.91
CA ALA A 137 -7.30 4.96 -23.01
C ALA A 137 -7.05 3.66 -22.21
N HIS A 138 -5.84 3.10 -22.30
CA HIS A 138 -5.42 1.97 -21.47
C HIS A 138 -5.44 2.34 -19.97
N CYS A 139 -4.82 3.47 -19.61
CA CYS A 139 -4.77 3.97 -18.24
C CYS A 139 -6.17 4.18 -17.66
N LEU A 140 -7.09 4.74 -18.43
CA LEU A 140 -8.48 4.93 -18.00
C LEU A 140 -9.17 3.59 -17.69
N ASN A 141 -8.95 2.56 -18.52
CA ASN A 141 -9.48 1.23 -18.24
C ASN A 141 -8.79 0.55 -17.05
N PHE A 142 -7.49 0.76 -16.86
CA PHE A 142 -6.77 0.27 -15.68
C PHE A 142 -7.31 0.91 -14.40
N MET A 143 -7.50 2.23 -14.37
CA MET A 143 -8.10 2.94 -13.24
C MET A 143 -9.52 2.45 -12.93
N ARG A 144 -10.34 2.21 -13.97
CA ARG A 144 -11.66 1.58 -13.79
C ARG A 144 -11.56 0.23 -13.07
N GLN A 145 -10.61 -0.62 -13.46
CA GLN A 145 -10.41 -1.93 -12.84
C GLN A 145 -9.89 -1.80 -11.41
N ALA A 146 -8.97 -0.89 -11.14
CA ALA A 146 -8.46 -0.63 -9.80
C ALA A 146 -9.55 -0.13 -8.84
N ILE A 147 -10.42 0.79 -9.30
CA ILE A 147 -11.58 1.26 -8.52
C ILE A 147 -12.52 0.10 -8.20
N LEU A 148 -12.86 -0.73 -9.19
CA LEU A 148 -13.72 -1.90 -8.98
C LEU A 148 -13.07 -2.96 -8.08
N CYS A 149 -11.74 -3.10 -8.12
CA CYS A 149 -10.99 -4.02 -7.27
C CYS A 149 -11.01 -3.59 -5.80
N ASN A 150 -10.93 -2.27 -5.53
CA ASN A 150 -10.98 -1.74 -4.17
C ASN A 150 -12.41 -1.67 -3.61
N ALA A 151 -13.41 -1.43 -4.46
CA ALA A 151 -14.83 -1.43 -4.10
C ALA A 151 -15.15 -0.65 -2.80
N ASP A 152 -14.65 0.58 -2.68
CA ASP A 152 -14.91 1.42 -1.51
C ASP A 152 -16.41 1.68 -1.32
N THR A 153 -16.96 1.27 -0.18
CA THR A 153 -18.38 1.40 0.17
C THR A 153 -18.68 2.57 1.10
N THR A 154 -17.72 3.48 1.29
CA THR A 154 -17.91 4.69 2.11
C THR A 154 -19.03 5.55 1.51
N LEU A 155 -19.90 6.09 2.36
CA LEU A 155 -21.03 6.92 1.91
C LEU A 155 -20.59 8.39 1.85
N GLU A 156 -20.64 8.97 0.66
CA GLU A 156 -20.23 10.36 0.42
C GLU A 156 -21.33 11.36 0.81
N VAL A 157 -20.96 12.36 1.61
CA VAL A 157 -21.77 13.56 1.85
C VAL A 157 -21.05 14.77 1.25
N THR A 158 -21.82 15.74 0.75
CA THR A 158 -21.43 16.72 -0.29
C THR A 158 -20.14 17.54 -0.15
N THR A 159 -19.42 17.50 0.97
CA THR A 159 -18.25 18.37 1.18
C THR A 159 -17.06 17.69 1.82
N GLU A 160 -17.28 16.76 2.76
CA GLU A 160 -16.19 16.12 3.51
C GLU A 160 -16.64 14.74 3.96
N THR A 161 -15.95 13.71 3.48
CA THR A 161 -16.16 12.32 3.89
C THR A 161 -14.82 11.74 4.33
N THR A 162 -14.82 11.10 5.50
CA THR A 162 -13.67 10.36 6.01
C THR A 162 -13.71 8.93 5.49
N HIS A 163 -12.62 8.48 4.88
CA HIS A 163 -12.43 7.13 4.38
C HIS A 163 -11.47 6.34 5.27
N THR A 164 -11.81 5.08 5.52
CA THR A 164 -10.90 4.14 6.16
C THR A 164 -10.00 3.51 5.09
N CYS A 165 -8.76 3.99 5.00
CA CYS A 165 -7.81 3.63 3.96
C CYS A 165 -6.69 2.71 4.45
N LYS A 166 -5.93 2.14 3.51
CA LYS A 166 -4.62 1.55 3.80
C LYS A 166 -3.57 2.66 3.88
N ASP A 167 -2.66 2.52 4.83
CA ASP A 167 -1.57 3.47 5.03
C ASP A 167 -0.57 3.39 3.87
N PHE A 168 -0.78 4.25 2.87
CA PHE A 168 0.04 4.30 1.68
C PHE A 168 1.49 4.72 2.01
N THR A 169 1.73 5.44 3.11
CA THR A 169 3.08 5.91 3.48
C THR A 169 4.03 4.74 3.74
N GLN A 170 3.50 3.60 4.22
CA GLN A 170 4.29 2.38 4.41
C GLN A 170 4.76 1.78 3.08
N VAL A 171 4.02 1.97 1.98
CA VAL A 171 4.45 1.55 0.64
C VAL A 171 5.60 2.44 0.16
N TYR A 172 5.52 3.75 0.40
CA TYR A 172 6.59 4.70 0.10
C TYR A 172 7.88 4.34 0.86
N ASP A 173 7.77 4.06 2.16
CA ASP A 173 8.90 3.67 3.01
C ASP A 173 9.54 2.35 2.54
N TYR A 174 8.73 1.36 2.20
CA TYR A 174 9.21 0.08 1.68
C TYR A 174 10.01 0.26 0.39
N ILE A 175 9.48 1.03 -0.57
CA ILE A 175 10.15 1.28 -1.84
C ILE A 175 11.43 2.08 -1.62
N ALA A 176 11.42 3.09 -0.76
CA ALA A 176 12.59 3.89 -0.46
C ALA A 176 13.74 3.03 0.10
N GLU A 177 13.44 2.12 1.04
CA GLU A 177 14.45 1.20 1.57
C GLU A 177 14.90 0.17 0.52
N ASN A 178 13.98 -0.38 -0.27
CA ASN A 178 14.31 -1.28 -1.37
C ASN A 178 15.29 -0.63 -2.36
N GLN A 179 15.06 0.64 -2.69
CA GLN A 179 15.84 1.41 -3.65
C GLN A 179 17.16 1.97 -3.09
N ARG A 180 17.33 1.99 -1.77
CA ARG A 180 18.46 2.65 -1.10
C ARG A 180 19.84 2.16 -1.58
N HIS A 181 19.93 0.88 -1.90
CA HIS A 181 21.18 0.22 -2.30
C HIS A 181 21.30 0.02 -3.81
N TRP A 182 20.34 0.53 -4.59
CA TRP A 182 20.39 0.37 -6.04
C TRP A 182 21.62 1.07 -6.62
N PRO A 183 22.25 0.50 -7.65
CA PRO A 183 23.33 1.17 -8.35
C PRO A 183 22.83 2.54 -8.85
N LYS A 184 23.67 3.57 -8.69
CA LYS A 184 23.38 4.87 -9.29
C LYS A 184 23.18 4.65 -10.79
N LYS A 185 22.11 5.21 -11.37
CA LYS A 185 21.89 5.17 -12.83
C LYS A 185 23.19 5.59 -13.51
N SER A 186 23.84 4.66 -14.20
CA SER A 186 24.95 5.02 -15.09
C SER A 186 24.36 5.92 -16.18
N LYS A 187 25.07 6.99 -16.57
CA LYS A 187 24.69 7.74 -17.77
C LYS A 187 24.82 6.78 -18.95
N ALA A 188 23.74 6.12 -19.33
CA ALA A 188 23.69 5.45 -20.61
C ALA A 188 24.00 6.50 -21.70
N PRO A 189 24.75 6.14 -22.76
CA PRO A 189 24.92 7.02 -23.91
C PRO A 189 23.53 7.43 -24.39
N SER A 190 23.36 8.71 -24.74
CA SER A 190 22.14 9.24 -25.33
C SER A 190 21.81 8.48 -26.62
N LEU A 191 21.13 7.35 -26.52
CA LEU A 191 20.26 6.90 -27.59
C LEU A 191 19.16 7.95 -27.69
N ASN A 192 18.94 8.44 -28.91
CA ASN A 192 17.88 9.39 -29.25
C ASN A 192 16.62 9.07 -28.44
N GLN A 193 16.24 10.00 -27.58
CA GLN A 193 14.94 10.00 -26.92
C GLN A 193 13.89 10.25 -28.01
N THR A 194 13.51 9.18 -28.69
CA THR A 194 12.10 9.00 -29.00
C THR A 194 11.48 8.55 -27.68
N GLU A 195 10.70 9.46 -27.10
CA GLU A 195 9.73 9.16 -26.05
C GLU A 195 8.95 7.89 -26.42
N ASP A 196 8.58 7.13 -25.40
CA ASP A 196 7.64 6.00 -25.45
C ASP A 196 8.14 4.71 -26.11
N GLY A 197 9.25 4.20 -25.59
CA GLY A 197 9.56 2.77 -25.60
C GLY A 197 9.14 2.07 -24.30
N HIS A 198 7.93 2.31 -23.80
CA HIS A 198 7.38 1.44 -22.75
C HIS A 198 7.12 0.08 -23.39
N HIS A 199 7.97 -0.90 -23.06
CA HIS A 199 7.70 -2.29 -23.37
C HIS A 199 6.27 -2.61 -22.95
N GLY A 200 5.48 -3.07 -23.92
CA GLY A 200 4.13 -3.54 -23.67
C GLY A 200 4.19 -4.56 -22.54
N HIS A 201 3.74 -4.13 -21.38
CA HIS A 201 3.42 -5.04 -20.30
C HIS A 201 2.11 -5.69 -20.72
N ASP A 202 2.22 -6.82 -21.42
CA ASP A 202 1.17 -7.85 -21.43
C ASP A 202 0.97 -8.26 -19.97
N LEU A 203 0.11 -7.52 -19.27
CA LEU A 203 -0.52 -7.95 -18.04
C LEU A 203 -1.52 -9.04 -18.45
N ARG A 204 -1.04 -10.28 -18.46
CA ARG A 204 -1.86 -11.47 -18.62
C ARG A 204 -2.18 -12.08 -17.26
#